data_AF-A0A8E1QZM3-F1
#
_entry.id   AF-A0A8E1QZM3-F1
#
_cell.length_a   1.000
_cell.length_b   1.000
_cell.length_c   1.000
_cell.angle_alpha   90.00
_cell.angle_beta   90.00
_cell.angle_gamma   90.00
#
_symmetry.space_group_name_H-M   'P 1'
#
loop_
_entity.id
_entity.type
_entity.pdbx_description
1 polymer ?
#
loop_
_entity_poly.entity_id
_entity_poly.type
_entity_poly.pdbx_seq_one_letter_code
_entity_poly.pdbx_strand_id
1 'polypeptide(L)'
;MKKLILTLWICLGSFSFGYSQSSDEKIADAMNNSDWFALDSLYQTEPKDSISDFFEIFSRCLIGNRLNRPDVSIPAFTELFNTQSENLDFGNMLNSSMMFAMDLSRIGDNKTAAKMLSSTLDSIRTHLDSTTIAGVQQFINQYKALI
;
A
#
# COMPACT_ATOMS: atom_id res chain seq x y z
N MET A 1 -66.49 22.40 24.12
CA MET A 1 -65.64 22.79 22.98
C MET A 1 -64.26 22.21 23.20
N LYS A 2 -63.82 21.34 22.28
CA LYS A 2 -62.54 20.62 22.32
C LYS A 2 -61.39 21.61 22.19
N LYS A 3 -60.40 21.58 23.10
CA LYS A 3 -59.07 22.14 22.83
C LYS A 3 -58.02 21.11 23.21
N LEU A 4 -57.43 20.53 22.17
CA LEU A 4 -56.31 19.61 22.19
C LEU A 4 -55.13 20.27 22.90
N ILE A 5 -54.58 19.63 23.94
CA ILE A 5 -53.23 19.94 24.41
C ILE A 5 -52.34 18.79 23.95
N LEU A 6 -51.49 19.15 23.01
CA LEU A 6 -50.58 18.34 22.23
C LEU A 6 -49.53 17.68 23.14
N THR A 7 -49.44 16.35 23.07
CA THR A 7 -48.39 15.56 23.73
C THR A 7 -47.05 15.82 23.04
N LEU A 8 -46.10 16.46 23.72
CA LEU A 8 -44.73 16.63 23.23
C LEU A 8 -43.96 15.32 23.43
N TRP A 9 -44.00 14.44 22.41
CA TRP A 9 -43.08 13.32 22.29
C TRP A 9 -41.68 13.87 22.01
N ILE A 10 -40.85 13.95 23.05
CA ILE A 10 -39.42 14.21 22.88
C ILE A 10 -38.84 12.98 22.20
N CYS A 11 -38.51 13.13 20.91
CA CYS A 11 -37.78 12.13 20.16
C CYS A 11 -36.47 11.83 20.91
N LEU A 12 -36.33 10.59 21.35
CA LEU A 12 -35.04 9.95 21.59
C LEU A 12 -34.28 9.99 20.27
N GLY A 13 -33.57 11.09 20.02
CA GLY A 13 -32.51 11.13 19.02
C GLY A 13 -31.41 10.20 19.52
N SER A 14 -31.40 8.97 19.01
CA SER A 14 -30.24 8.10 19.10
C SER A 14 -29.09 8.80 18.40
N PHE A 15 -28.31 9.59 19.14
CA PHE A 15 -26.98 9.98 18.69
C PHE A 15 -26.13 8.71 18.71
N SER A 16 -26.20 7.94 17.62
CA SER A 16 -25.15 7.00 17.30
C SER A 16 -23.90 7.85 17.06
N PHE A 17 -23.06 7.99 18.08
CA PHE A 17 -21.68 8.40 17.92
C PHE A 17 -20.96 7.26 17.16
N GLY A 18 -21.24 7.15 15.86
CA GLY A 18 -20.43 6.35 14.96
C GLY A 18 -19.12 7.08 14.78
N TYR A 19 -18.04 6.53 15.32
CA TYR A 19 -16.71 6.96 14.90
C TYR A 19 -16.62 6.71 13.39
N SER A 20 -16.60 7.78 12.59
CA SER A 20 -16.26 7.65 11.18
C SER A 20 -14.82 7.16 11.13
N GLN A 21 -14.57 6.09 10.37
CA GLN A 21 -13.21 5.65 10.10
C GLN A 21 -12.40 6.83 9.54
N SER A 22 -11.16 6.94 10.01
CA SER A 22 -10.16 7.83 9.42
C SER A 22 -9.83 7.39 8.00
N SER A 23 -9.26 8.29 7.19
CA SER A 23 -8.84 7.97 5.82
C SER A 23 -7.80 6.85 5.80
N ASP A 24 -6.86 6.87 6.74
CA ASP A 24 -5.86 5.81 6.92
C ASP A 24 -6.51 4.45 7.23
N GLU A 25 -7.53 4.39 8.11
CA GLU A 25 -8.25 3.14 8.40
C GLU A 25 -8.96 2.58 7.16
N LYS A 26 -9.65 3.44 6.39
CA LYS A 26 -10.32 3.00 5.15
C LYS A 26 -9.32 2.49 4.12
N ILE A 27 -8.20 3.19 3.95
CA ILE A 27 -7.12 2.81 3.03
C ILE A 27 -6.50 1.49 3.47
N ALA A 28 -6.16 1.36 4.75
CA ALA A 28 -5.60 0.13 5.32
C ALA A 28 -6.56 -1.05 5.14
N ASP A 29 -7.86 -0.86 5.35
CA ASP A 29 -8.89 -1.88 5.13
C ASP A 29 -8.92 -2.33 3.66
N ALA A 30 -8.89 -1.39 2.71
CA ALA A 30 -8.83 -1.73 1.29
C ALA A 30 -7.54 -2.48 0.92
N MET A 31 -6.39 -2.05 1.46
CA MET A 31 -5.10 -2.72 1.27
C MET A 31 -5.11 -4.16 1.80
N ASN A 32 -5.57 -4.35 3.03
CA ASN A 32 -5.60 -5.65 3.71
C ASN A 32 -6.56 -6.63 3.04
N ASN A 33 -7.68 -6.13 2.49
CA ASN A 33 -8.63 -6.94 1.73
C ASN A 33 -8.24 -7.12 0.26
N SER A 34 -7.11 -6.56 -0.17
CA SER A 34 -6.68 -6.57 -1.57
C SER A 34 -7.69 -5.97 -2.56
N ASP A 35 -8.52 -5.03 -2.09
CA ASP A 35 -9.49 -4.34 -2.93
C ASP A 35 -8.83 -3.12 -3.60
N TRP A 36 -8.12 -3.40 -4.69
CA TRP A 36 -7.31 -2.40 -5.38
C TRP A 36 -8.14 -1.30 -6.07
N PHE A 37 -9.37 -1.61 -6.44
CA PHE A 37 -10.29 -0.62 -7.02
C PHE A 37 -10.89 0.28 -5.93
N ALA A 38 -11.25 -0.29 -4.78
CA ALA A 38 -11.64 0.53 -3.63
C ALA A 38 -10.48 1.39 -3.14
N LEU A 39 -9.26 0.84 -3.10
CA LEU A 39 -8.05 1.59 -2.74
C LEU A 39 -7.82 2.77 -3.68
N ASP A 40 -7.90 2.57 -5.00
CA ASP A 40 -7.77 3.65 -5.97
C ASP A 40 -8.88 4.69 -5.78
N SER A 41 -10.14 4.26 -5.63
CA SER A 41 -11.26 5.16 -5.39
C SER A 41 -11.05 6.02 -4.13
N LEU A 42 -10.71 5.39 -3.00
CA LEU A 42 -10.46 6.07 -1.72
C LEU A 42 -9.30 7.05 -1.84
N TYR A 43 -8.21 6.63 -2.48
CA TYR A 43 -7.06 7.50 -2.71
C TYR A 43 -7.46 8.74 -3.54
N GLN A 44 -8.36 8.63 -4.52
CA GLN A 44 -8.82 9.79 -5.29
C GLN A 44 -9.81 10.69 -4.54
N THR A 45 -10.59 10.16 -3.60
CA THR A 45 -11.71 10.89 -2.98
C THR A 45 -11.47 11.39 -1.57
N GLU A 46 -10.64 10.72 -0.77
CA GLU A 46 -10.33 11.19 0.58
C GLU A 46 -9.45 12.46 0.52
N PRO A 47 -9.64 13.44 1.42
CA PRO A 47 -8.78 14.64 1.47
C PRO A 47 -7.31 14.25 1.65
N LYS A 48 -6.40 14.77 0.82
CA LYS A 48 -4.98 14.37 0.84
C LYS A 48 -4.28 14.70 2.16
N ASP A 49 -4.69 15.77 2.83
CA ASP A 49 -4.21 16.19 4.15
C ASP A 49 -4.70 15.29 5.30
N SER A 50 -5.64 14.38 5.02
CA SER A 50 -6.16 13.40 5.99
C SER A 50 -5.52 12.01 5.91
N ILE A 51 -4.66 11.79 4.90
CA ILE A 51 -3.93 10.53 4.70
C ILE A 51 -2.49 10.75 5.19
N SER A 52 -1.96 9.85 6.02
CA SER A 52 -0.56 9.97 6.44
C SER A 52 0.42 9.71 5.30
N ASP A 53 1.61 10.30 5.38
CA ASP A 53 2.64 10.21 4.33
C ASP A 53 2.93 8.76 3.91
N PHE A 54 3.01 7.83 4.88
CA PHE A 54 3.22 6.42 4.58
C PHE A 54 2.08 5.83 3.75
N PHE A 55 0.83 6.01 4.17
CA PHE A 55 -0.33 5.48 3.45
C PHE A 55 -0.52 6.14 2.08
N GLU A 56 -0.17 7.41 1.94
CA GLU A 56 -0.18 8.11 0.65
C GLU A 56 0.79 7.45 -0.34
N ILE A 57 2.06 7.32 0.06
CA ILE A 57 3.13 6.76 -0.79
C ILE A 57 2.84 5.28 -1.07
N PHE A 58 2.48 4.52 -0.03
CA PHE A 58 2.25 3.08 -0.16
C PHE A 58 1.00 2.78 -1.00
N SER A 59 -0.04 3.63 -0.95
CA SER A 59 -1.18 3.53 -1.86
C SER A 59 -0.74 3.64 -3.32
N ARG A 60 0.07 4.66 -3.67
CA ARG A 60 0.58 4.80 -5.05
C ARG A 60 1.42 3.59 -5.49
N CYS A 61 2.24 3.05 -4.60
CA CYS A 61 3.01 1.82 -4.86
C CYS A 61 2.09 0.65 -5.25
N LEU A 62 1.07 0.38 -4.42
CA LEU A 62 0.16 -0.73 -4.60
C LEU A 62 -0.77 -0.52 -5.80
N ILE A 63 -1.41 0.65 -5.94
CA ILE A 63 -2.27 0.99 -7.07
C ILE A 63 -1.49 0.85 -8.38
N GLY A 64 -0.29 1.47 -8.45
CA GLY A 64 0.53 1.40 -9.66
C GLY A 64 0.92 -0.04 -10.02
N ASN A 65 1.35 -0.84 -9.05
CA ASN A 65 1.77 -2.22 -9.33
C ASN A 65 0.59 -3.13 -9.68
N ARG A 66 -0.50 -3.07 -8.90
CA ARG A 66 -1.65 -3.97 -9.01
C ARG A 66 -2.54 -3.64 -10.20
N LEU A 67 -2.58 -2.38 -10.62
CA LEU A 67 -3.31 -1.93 -11.81
C LEU A 67 -2.41 -1.80 -13.06
N ASN A 68 -1.19 -2.35 -13.01
CA ASN A 68 -0.26 -2.40 -14.14
C ASN A 68 0.07 -1.01 -14.74
N ARG A 69 0.38 -0.07 -13.85
CA ARG A 69 0.79 1.32 -14.12
C ARG A 69 2.20 1.56 -13.55
N PRO A 70 3.25 1.00 -14.20
CA PRO A 70 4.64 1.17 -13.75
C PRO A 70 5.09 2.64 -13.78
N ASP A 71 4.46 3.48 -14.59
CA ASP A 71 4.65 4.93 -14.59
C ASP A 71 4.28 5.60 -13.26
N VAL A 72 3.39 4.96 -12.48
CA VAL A 72 2.96 5.41 -11.15
C VAL A 72 3.76 4.70 -10.05
N SER A 73 3.91 3.37 -10.11
CA SER A 73 4.53 2.62 -9.02
C SER A 73 6.04 2.79 -8.93
N ILE A 74 6.78 2.90 -10.03
CA ILE A 74 8.25 3.05 -10.00
C ILE A 74 8.69 4.31 -9.22
N PRO A 75 8.17 5.52 -9.51
CA PRO A 75 8.52 6.69 -8.71
C PRO A 75 8.03 6.57 -7.26
N ALA A 76 6.85 5.96 -7.02
CA ALA A 76 6.33 5.78 -5.66
C ALA A 76 7.17 4.81 -4.82
N PHE A 77 7.62 3.68 -5.38
CA PHE A 77 8.52 2.76 -4.69
C PHE A 77 9.89 3.40 -4.44
N THR A 78 10.39 4.17 -5.40
CA THR A 78 11.64 4.92 -5.22
C THR A 78 11.52 5.89 -4.03
N GLU A 79 10.40 6.59 -3.93
CA GLU A 79 10.10 7.46 -2.80
C GLU A 79 9.97 6.68 -1.49
N LEU A 80 9.17 5.61 -1.45
CA LEU A 80 9.00 4.73 -0.30
C LEU A 80 10.34 4.28 0.30
N PHE A 81 11.25 3.78 -0.55
CA PHE A 81 12.56 3.30 -0.09
C PHE A 81 13.51 4.43 0.34
N ASN A 82 13.31 5.65 -0.14
CA ASN A 82 14.14 6.79 0.22
C ASN A 82 13.66 7.52 1.49
N THR A 83 12.36 7.49 1.79
CA THR A 83 11.76 8.34 2.84
C THR A 83 11.01 7.58 3.92
N GLN A 84 10.55 6.35 3.64
CA GLN A 84 9.65 5.61 4.52
C GLN A 84 10.12 4.17 4.79
N SER A 85 11.35 3.80 4.42
CA SER A 85 11.84 2.43 4.57
C SER A 85 11.86 1.95 6.02
N GLU A 86 12.01 2.86 6.98
CA GLU A 86 11.98 2.55 8.41
C GLU A 86 10.60 2.12 8.93
N ASN A 87 9.53 2.47 8.20
CA ASN A 87 8.16 2.10 8.52
C ASN A 87 7.76 0.75 7.91
N LEU A 88 8.65 0.11 7.15
CA LEU A 88 8.44 -1.24 6.61
C LEU A 88 9.06 -2.28 7.55
N ASP A 89 8.24 -3.21 8.03
CA ASP A 89 8.78 -4.46 8.58
C ASP A 89 9.51 -5.27 7.50
N PHE A 90 10.29 -6.29 7.89
CA PHE A 90 11.07 -7.08 6.94
C PHE A 90 10.24 -7.77 5.86
N GLY A 91 9.01 -8.17 6.16
CA GLY A 91 8.11 -8.79 5.20
C GLY A 91 7.61 -7.78 4.17
N ASN A 92 7.15 -6.62 4.63
CA ASN A 92 6.70 -5.52 3.78
C ASN A 92 7.84 -4.92 2.96
N MET A 93 9.05 -4.84 3.52
CA MET A 93 10.23 -4.42 2.78
C MET A 93 10.55 -5.41 1.65
N LEU A 94 10.55 -6.72 1.91
CA LEU A 94 10.82 -7.72 0.89
C LEU A 94 9.73 -7.72 -0.20
N ASN A 95 8.46 -7.70 0.19
CA ASN A 95 7.33 -7.67 -0.74
C ASN A 95 7.36 -6.41 -1.63
N SER A 96 7.64 -5.25 -1.04
CA SER A 96 7.77 -3.99 -1.79
C SER A 96 8.94 -4.05 -2.78
N SER A 97 10.09 -4.62 -2.38
CA SER A 97 11.23 -4.79 -3.29
C SER A 97 10.93 -5.74 -4.43
N MET A 98 10.18 -6.82 -4.17
CA MET A 98 9.74 -7.75 -5.22
C MET A 98 8.81 -7.07 -6.22
N MET A 99 7.82 -6.31 -5.75
CA MET A 99 6.90 -5.55 -6.60
C MET A 99 7.62 -4.48 -7.41
N PHE A 100 8.54 -3.75 -6.79
CA PHE A 100 9.33 -2.73 -7.46
C PHE A 100 10.23 -3.32 -8.54
N ALA A 101 10.93 -4.42 -8.24
CA ALA A 101 11.78 -5.12 -9.22
C ALA A 101 10.96 -5.65 -10.41
N MET A 102 9.75 -6.13 -10.16
CA MET A 102 8.82 -6.55 -11.21
C MET A 102 8.45 -5.39 -12.14
N ASP A 103 8.12 -4.22 -11.59
CA ASP A 103 7.75 -3.05 -12.41
C ASP A 103 8.94 -2.51 -13.21
N LEU A 104 10.14 -2.48 -12.62
CA LEU A 104 11.37 -2.14 -13.33
C LEU A 104 11.64 -3.12 -14.49
N SER A 105 11.48 -4.42 -14.25
CA SER A 105 11.63 -5.43 -15.30
C SER A 105 10.61 -5.30 -16.43
N ARG A 106 9.36 -4.94 -16.11
CA ARG A 106 8.30 -4.67 -17.12
C ARG A 106 8.67 -3.57 -18.11
N ILE A 107 9.43 -2.57 -17.67
CA ILE A 107 9.92 -1.49 -18.54
C ILE A 107 11.32 -1.77 -19.13
N GLY A 108 11.86 -2.96 -18.90
CA GLY A 108 13.17 -3.39 -19.40
C GLY A 108 14.37 -2.99 -18.54
N ASP A 109 14.17 -2.33 -17.39
CA ASP A 109 15.26 -1.99 -16.47
C ASP A 109 15.62 -3.15 -15.54
N ASN A 110 16.02 -4.26 -16.15
CA ASN A 110 16.39 -5.49 -15.44
C ASN A 110 17.67 -5.31 -14.60
N LYS A 111 18.53 -4.35 -14.97
CA LYS A 111 19.75 -4.03 -14.23
C LYS A 111 19.42 -3.41 -12.88
N THR A 112 18.54 -2.41 -12.85
CA THR A 112 18.11 -1.80 -11.59
C THR A 112 17.27 -2.78 -10.76
N ALA A 113 16.39 -3.56 -11.41
CA ALA A 113 15.60 -4.60 -10.75
C ALA A 113 16.49 -5.61 -9.99
N ALA A 114 17.49 -6.17 -10.67
CA ALA A 114 18.42 -7.14 -10.07
C ALA A 114 19.25 -6.51 -8.93
N LYS A 115 19.75 -5.29 -9.13
CA LYS A 115 20.59 -4.58 -8.16
C LYS A 115 19.81 -4.32 -6.86
N MET A 116 18.65 -3.68 -6.97
CA MET A 116 17.85 -3.31 -5.81
C MET A 116 17.39 -4.55 -5.03
N LEU A 117 16.90 -5.59 -5.73
CA LEU A 117 16.43 -6.80 -5.07
C LEU A 117 17.57 -7.57 -4.38
N SER A 118 18.78 -7.58 -4.96
CA SER A 118 19.98 -8.13 -4.30
C SER A 118 20.33 -7.35 -3.04
N SER A 119 20.31 -6.02 -3.10
CA SER A 119 20.60 -5.17 -1.93
C SER A 119 19.60 -5.36 -0.80
N THR A 120 18.30 -5.47 -1.09
CA THR A 120 17.30 -5.79 -0.07
C THR A 120 17.53 -7.19 0.49
N LEU A 121 17.71 -8.21 -0.36
CA LEU A 121 17.92 -9.58 0.12
C LEU A 121 19.11 -9.65 1.09
N ASP A 122 20.22 -9.00 0.75
CA ASP A 122 21.42 -9.02 1.59
C ASP A 122 21.24 -8.25 2.91
N SER A 123 20.44 -7.17 2.94
CA SER A 123 20.23 -6.39 4.17
C SER A 123 19.37 -7.11 5.21
N ILE A 124 18.46 -7.99 4.79
CA ILE A 124 17.57 -8.75 5.69
C ILE A 124 17.83 -10.25 5.70
N ARG A 125 18.87 -10.73 5.01
CA ARG A 125 19.16 -12.16 4.82
C ARG A 125 19.09 -12.97 6.12
N THR A 126 19.60 -12.42 7.21
CA THR A 126 19.67 -13.10 8.52
C THR A 126 18.31 -13.29 9.18
N HIS A 127 17.27 -12.60 8.71
CA HIS A 127 15.89 -12.68 9.20
C HIS A 127 14.99 -13.57 8.35
N LEU A 128 15.52 -14.15 7.26
CA LEU A 128 14.77 -14.94 6.31
C LEU A 128 15.13 -16.43 6.40
N ASP A 129 14.14 -17.29 6.15
CA ASP A 129 14.39 -18.72 5.98
C ASP A 129 15.04 -19.03 4.62
N SER A 130 15.64 -20.22 4.51
CA SER A 130 16.36 -20.62 3.30
C SER A 130 15.48 -20.74 2.06
N THR A 131 14.18 -21.04 2.22
CA THR A 131 13.22 -21.13 1.11
C THR A 131 12.94 -19.75 0.55
N THR A 132 12.67 -18.78 1.41
CA THR A 132 12.48 -17.38 1.02
C THR A 132 13.72 -16.83 0.31
N ILE A 133 14.92 -17.05 0.87
CA ILE A 133 16.18 -16.62 0.25
C ILE A 133 16.34 -17.23 -1.15
N ALA A 134 16.10 -18.54 -1.29
CA ALA A 134 16.22 -19.22 -2.58
C ALA A 134 15.22 -18.68 -3.61
N GLY A 135 13.98 -18.42 -3.20
CA GLY A 135 12.95 -17.84 -4.07
C GLY A 135 13.34 -16.46 -4.59
N VAL A 136 13.77 -15.55 -3.70
CA VAL A 136 14.20 -14.20 -4.09
C VAL A 136 15.44 -14.26 -5.00
N GLN A 137 16.39 -15.16 -4.69
CA GLN A 137 17.59 -15.36 -5.52
C GLN A 137 17.24 -15.82 -6.94
N GLN A 138 16.18 -16.60 -7.12
CA GLN A 138 15.71 -17.00 -8.45
C GLN A 138 15.28 -15.79 -9.28
N PHE A 139 14.52 -14.85 -8.72
CA PHE A 139 14.13 -13.62 -9.42
C PHE A 139 15.34 -12.75 -9.76
N ILE A 140 16.28 -12.59 -8.83
CA ILE A 140 17.54 -11.87 -9.09
C ILE A 140 18.28 -12.48 -10.29
N ASN A 141 18.36 -13.81 -10.35
CA ASN A 141 19.03 -14.51 -11.44
C ASN A 141 18.28 -14.33 -12.77
N GLN A 142 16.95 -14.37 -12.75
CA GLN A 142 16.13 -14.10 -13.94
C GLN A 142 16.37 -12.70 -14.49
N TYR A 143 16.32 -11.67 -13.65
CA TYR A 143 16.59 -10.30 -14.09
C TYR A 143 18.01 -10.14 -14.64
N LYS A 144 19.02 -10.75 -14.01
CA LYS A 144 20.40 -10.74 -14.52
C LYS A 144 20.57 -11.40 -15.88
N ALA A 145 19.76 -12.40 -16.20
CA ALA A 145 19.81 -13.08 -17.50
C ALA A 145 19.20 -12.24 -18.64
N LEU A 146 18.51 -11.14 -18.31
CA LEU A 146 17.84 -10.24 -19.25
C LEU A 146 18.54 -8.88 -19.41
N ILE A 147 19.80 -8.77 -18.95
CA ILE A 147 20.68 -7.59 -19.11
C ILE A 147 21.55 -7.79 -20.36
#